data_AF-A0A350TKR6-F1
#
_entry.id   AF-A0A350TKR6-F1
#
_cell.length_a   1.000
_cell.length_b   1.000
_cell.length_c   1.000
_cell.angle_alpha   90.00
_cell.angle_beta   90.00
_cell.angle_gamma   90.00
#
_symmetry.space_group_name_H-M   'P 1'
#
loop_
_entity.id
_entity.type
_entity.pdbx_description
1 polymer ?
#
loop_
_entity_poly.entity_id
_entity_poly.type
_entity_poly.pdbx_seq_one_letter_code
_entity_poly.pdbx_strand_id
1 'polypeptide(L)'
;VEDGIEETLTYCDFPSEHWPRIRTNSAIERLNREIRRRTRVVGTFPDGNSALMLVCARLRHVAGTQWDNKKYMNMKHLEAAMGDASIAG
;
A
#
# COMPACT_ATOMS: atom_id res chain seq x y z
N VAL A 1 -21.26 -9.98 -7.86
CA VAL A 1 -21.21 -8.89 -6.86
C VAL A 1 -21.04 -9.47 -5.47
N GLU A 2 -21.72 -10.58 -5.13
CA GLU A 2 -21.57 -11.28 -3.84
C GLU A 2 -20.15 -11.81 -3.56
N ASP A 3 -19.44 -12.39 -4.55
CA ASP A 3 -18.08 -12.92 -4.37
C ASP A 3 -17.03 -11.88 -3.93
N GLY A 4 -17.23 -10.60 -4.23
CA GLY A 4 -16.29 -9.54 -3.83
C GLY A 4 -16.54 -8.99 -2.42
N ILE A 5 -17.67 -9.33 -1.80
CA ILE A 5 -18.06 -8.78 -0.49
C ILE A 5 -17.25 -9.45 0.62
N GLU A 6 -17.07 -10.77 0.53
CA GLU A 6 -16.28 -11.54 1.50
C GLU A 6 -14.80 -11.13 1.47
N GLU A 7 -14.19 -11.03 0.27
CA GLU A 7 -12.83 -10.49 0.09
C GLU A 7 -12.68 -9.04 0.57
N THR A 8 -13.74 -8.24 0.49
CA THR A 8 -13.72 -6.84 0.97
C THR A 8 -13.86 -6.75 2.49
N LEU A 9 -14.40 -7.78 3.16
CA LEU A 9 -14.61 -7.78 4.62
C LEU A 9 -13.48 -8.46 5.40
N THR A 10 -12.56 -9.16 4.75
CA THR A 10 -11.40 -9.81 5.40
C THR A 10 -10.56 -8.85 6.27
N TYR A 11 -10.60 -7.53 6.01
CA TYR A 11 -9.89 -6.58 6.86
C TYR A 11 -10.50 -6.44 8.27
N CYS A 12 -11.76 -6.86 8.47
CA CYS A 12 -12.44 -6.81 9.76
C CYS A 12 -11.82 -7.75 10.80
N ASP A 13 -11.07 -8.77 10.36
CA ASP A 13 -10.33 -9.68 11.25
C ASP A 13 -9.11 -9.02 11.91
N PHE A 14 -8.71 -7.83 11.43
CA PHE A 14 -7.62 -7.05 12.01
C PHE A 14 -8.13 -6.09 13.09
N PRO A 15 -7.25 -5.61 13.99
CA PRO A 15 -7.60 -4.55 14.94
C PRO A 15 -8.22 -3.33 14.26
N SER A 16 -9.21 -2.71 14.89
CA SER A 16 -9.95 -1.57 14.31
C SER A 16 -9.06 -0.39 13.90
N GLU A 17 -7.93 -0.22 14.59
CA GLU A 17 -6.88 0.77 14.34
C GLU A 17 -6.22 0.58 12.97
N HIS A 18 -6.28 -0.64 12.43
CA HIS A 18 -5.68 -1.04 11.16
C HIS A 18 -6.65 -0.90 9.97
N TRP A 19 -7.96 -0.89 10.21
CA TRP A 19 -8.98 -0.86 9.16
C TRP A 19 -8.82 0.31 8.17
N PRO A 20 -8.58 1.57 8.59
CA PRO A 20 -8.47 2.68 7.64
C PRO A 20 -7.30 2.50 6.66
N ARG A 21 -6.24 1.81 7.07
CA ARG A 21 -5.06 1.56 6.24
C ARG A 21 -5.26 0.39 5.29
N ILE A 22 -5.92 -0.68 5.74
CA ILE A 22 -6.17 -1.88 4.92
C ILE A 22 -7.25 -1.63 3.88
N ARG A 23 -8.35 -0.96 4.27
CA ARG A 23 -9.51 -0.73 3.41
C ARG A 23 -9.23 0.25 2.26
N THR A 24 -8.19 1.08 2.35
CA THR A 24 -7.94 2.17 1.40
C THR A 24 -6.70 1.92 0.56
N ASN A 25 -6.78 2.25 -0.74
CA ASN A 25 -5.65 2.10 -1.66
C ASN A 25 -4.89 3.42 -1.93
N SER A 26 -5.04 4.40 -1.03
CA SER A 26 -4.57 5.78 -1.27
C SER A 26 -3.07 5.90 -1.49
N ALA A 27 -2.27 5.00 -0.93
CA ALA A 27 -0.81 4.98 -1.13
C ALA A 27 -0.43 4.60 -2.57
N ILE A 28 -1.04 3.54 -3.11
CA ILE A 28 -0.79 3.09 -4.49
C ILE A 28 -1.40 4.08 -5.48
N GLU A 29 -2.59 4.61 -5.21
CA GLU A 29 -3.20 5.65 -6.05
C GLU A 29 -2.33 6.91 -6.14
N ARG A 30 -1.77 7.37 -5.00
CA ARG A 30 -0.85 8.51 -4.97
C ARG A 30 0.39 8.23 -5.82
N LEU A 31 0.97 7.03 -5.70
CA LEU A 31 2.12 6.61 -6.48
C LEU A 31 1.80 6.55 -7.99
N ASN A 32 0.69 5.93 -8.36
CA ASN A 32 0.24 5.83 -9.75
C ASN A 32 -0.03 7.20 -10.37
N ARG A 33 -0.62 8.12 -9.61
CA ARG A 33 -0.83 9.51 -10.05
C ARG A 33 0.49 10.21 -10.36
N GLU A 34 1.49 10.03 -9.49
CA GLU A 34 2.81 10.62 -9.68
C GLU A 34 3.57 9.98 -10.85
N ILE A 35 3.47 8.67 -11.04
CA ILE A 35 4.03 7.97 -12.21
C ILE A 35 3.42 8.56 -13.49
N ARG A 36 2.09 8.64 -13.58
CA ARG A 36 1.38 9.21 -14.74
C ARG A 36 1.77 10.66 -14.99
N ARG A 37 1.94 11.47 -13.95
CA ARG A 37 2.39 12.87 -14.08
C ARG A 37 3.79 12.96 -14.68
N ARG A 38 4.73 12.12 -14.22
CA ARG A 38 6.12 12.14 -14.69
C ARG A 38 6.28 11.57 -16.10
N THR A 39 5.55 10.50 -16.44
CA THR A 39 5.59 9.95 -17.80
C THR A 39 4.95 10.89 -18.81
N ARG A 40 3.89 11.62 -18.43
CA ARG A 40 3.25 12.61 -19.30
C ARG A 40 4.17 13.76 -19.71
N VAL A 41 5.09 14.19 -18.83
CA VAL A 41 6.06 15.26 -19.12
C VAL A 41 7.09 14.82 -20.17
N VAL A 42 7.45 13.54 -20.19
CA VAL A 42 8.41 12.99 -21.16
C VAL A 42 7.81 12.92 -22.56
N GLY A 43 6.50 12.71 -22.68
CA GLY A 43 5.77 12.65 -23.96
C GLY A 43 6.02 11.36 -24.72
N THR A 44 7.25 11.17 -25.23
CA THR A 44 7.66 9.99 -25.99
C THR A 44 8.97 9.45 -25.44
N PHE A 45 8.97 8.17 -25.07
CA PHE A 45 10.18 7.49 -24.63
C PHE A 45 10.94 6.88 -25.83
N PRO A 46 12.28 6.90 -25.83
CA PRO A 46 13.07 6.28 -26.88
C PRO A 46 12.89 4.76 -26.94
N ASP A 47 12.59 4.10 -25.82
CA ASP A 47 12.34 2.67 -25.71
C ASP A 47 11.57 2.31 -24.41
N GLY A 48 11.08 1.08 -24.31
CA GLY A 48 10.35 0.61 -23.13
C GLY A 48 11.18 0.53 -21.84
N ASN A 49 12.49 0.26 -21.94
CA ASN A 49 13.39 0.20 -20.77
C ASN A 49 13.60 1.60 -20.18
N SER A 50 13.69 2.64 -21.00
CA SER A 50 13.81 4.03 -20.53
C SER A 50 12.57 4.46 -19.72
N ALA A 51 11.37 4.04 -20.13
CA ALA A 51 10.14 4.25 -19.38
C ALA A 51 10.15 3.47 -18.05
N LEU A 52 10.57 2.20 -18.10
CA LEU A 52 10.70 1.36 -16.91
C LEU A 52 11.69 1.96 -15.90
N MET A 53 12.86 2.45 -16.36
CA MET A 53 13.87 3.08 -15.51
C MET A 53 13.32 4.29 -14.77
N LEU A 54 12.52 5.14 -15.43
CA LEU A 54 11.89 6.29 -14.79
C LEU A 54 10.91 5.86 -13.68
N VAL A 55 10.09 4.84 -13.95
CA VAL A 55 9.16 4.28 -12.96
C VAL A 55 9.93 3.68 -11.79
N CYS A 56 10.93 2.85 -12.06
CA CYS A 56 11.79 2.21 -11.05
C CYS A 56 12.53 3.25 -10.19
N ALA A 57 13.07 4.30 -10.80
CA ALA A 57 13.70 5.40 -10.08
C ALA A 57 12.70 6.08 -9.13
N ARG A 58 11.44 6.27 -9.58
CA ARG A 58 10.41 6.85 -8.72
C ARG A 58 10.02 5.92 -7.57
N LEU A 59 9.87 4.63 -7.84
CA LEU A 59 9.58 3.61 -6.82
C LEU A 59 10.67 3.59 -5.75
N ARG A 60 11.94 3.51 -6.16
CA ARG A 60 13.09 3.51 -5.25
C ARG A 60 13.12 4.75 -4.36
N HIS A 61 12.84 5.93 -4.93
CA HIS A 61 12.78 7.16 -4.15
C HIS A 61 11.65 7.15 -3.13
N VAL A 62 10.44 6.72 -3.51
CA VAL A 62 9.29 6.66 -2.59
C VAL A 62 9.55 5.64 -1.48
N ALA A 63 10.14 4.49 -1.80
CA ALA A 63 10.55 3.49 -0.83
C ALA A 63 11.49 4.09 0.21
N GLY A 64 12.61 4.70 -0.22
CA GLY A 64 13.63 5.23 0.70
C GLY A 64 13.24 6.50 1.47
N THR A 65 12.27 7.28 0.98
CA THR A 65 11.90 8.57 1.62
C THR A 65 10.61 8.52 2.42
N GLN A 66 9.63 7.71 1.99
CA GLN A 66 8.28 7.71 2.59
C GLN A 66 7.97 6.40 3.30
N TRP A 67 8.36 5.27 2.73
CA TRP A 67 7.97 3.95 3.25
C TRP A 67 8.98 3.38 4.24
N ASP A 68 10.26 3.72 4.09
CA ASP A 68 11.32 3.23 4.97
C ASP A 68 11.27 3.89 6.37
N ASN A 69 10.91 5.18 6.44
CA ASN A 69 11.00 5.95 7.68
C ASN A 69 9.77 5.82 8.60
N LYS A 70 8.64 5.29 8.13
CA LYS A 70 7.37 5.30 8.85
C LYS A 70 6.80 3.89 9.01
N LYS A 71 6.54 3.49 10.26
CA LYS A 71 5.79 2.25 10.55
C LYS A 71 4.38 2.34 9.93
N TYR A 72 4.18 1.61 8.84
CA TYR A 72 2.91 1.60 8.11
C TYR A 72 1.81 0.85 8.86
N MET A 73 2.12 -0.08 9.75
CA MET A 73 1.20 -0.71 10.71
C MET A 73 1.88 -0.86 12.05
N ASN A 74 1.13 -0.78 13.15
CA ASN A 74 1.67 -0.98 14.48
C ASN A 74 1.38 -2.41 14.94
N MET A 75 2.40 -3.26 14.87
CA MET A 75 2.30 -4.68 15.19
C MET A 75 1.86 -4.96 16.62
N LYS A 76 2.04 -4.03 17.56
CA LYS A 76 1.58 -4.18 18.95
C LYS A 76 0.07 -4.38 19.06
N HIS A 77 -0.73 -3.73 18.20
CA HIS A 77 -2.19 -3.93 18.20
C HIS A 77 -2.56 -5.33 17.70
N LEU A 78 -1.78 -5.87 16.77
CA LEU A 78 -1.97 -7.23 16.26
C LEU A 78 -1.58 -8.27 17.31
N GLU A 79 -0.43 -8.09 17.97
CA GLU A 79 0.04 -8.95 19.05
C GLU A 79 -0.94 -8.99 20.23
N ALA A 80 -1.50 -7.84 20.61
CA ALA A 80 -2.52 -7.77 21.66
C ALA A 80 -3.80 -8.53 21.28
N ALA A 81 -4.30 -8.33 20.06
CA ALA A 81 -5.49 -9.04 19.56
C ALA A 81 -5.29 -10.56 19.47
N MET A 82 -4.08 -11.02 19.11
CA MET A 82 -3.72 -12.44 19.11
C MET A 82 -3.58 -13.02 20.52
N GLY A 83 -3.06 -12.23 21.48
CA GLY A 83 -2.97 -12.62 22.88
C GLY A 83 -4.35 -12.81 23.53
N ASP A 84 -5.28 -11.90 23.27
CA ASP A 84 -6.66 -11.98 23.79
C ASP A 84 -7.41 -13.19 23.21
N ALA A 85 -7.20 -13.49 21.92
CA ALA A 85 -7.75 -14.69 21.27
C ALA A 85 -7.19 -16.01 21.85
N SER A 86 -5.96 -16.01 22.36
CA SER A 86 -5.35 -17.18 23.00
C SER A 86 -5.77 -17.39 24.47
N ILE A 87 -6.29 -16.36 25.14
CA ILE A 87 -6.77 -16.43 26.53
C ILE A 87 -8.27 -16.75 26.59
N ALA A 88 -9.01 -16.47 25.52
CA ALA A 88 -10.44 -16.80 25.39
C ALA A 88 -10.72 -18.24 24.90
N GLY A 89 -9.68 -19.08 24.76
CA GLY A 89 -9.76 -20.48 24.32
C GLY A 89 -9.60 -21.47 25.47
#